data_AF-A0A0G0P4M2-F1
#
_entry.id   AF-A0A0G0P4M2-F1
#
_cell.length_a   1.000
_cell.length_b   1.000
_cell.length_c   1.000
_cell.angle_alpha   90.00
_cell.angle_beta   90.00
_cell.angle_gamma   90.00
#
_symmetry.space_group_name_H-M   'P 1'
#
loop_
_entity.id
_entity.type
_entity.pdbx_description
1 polymer ?
#
loop_
_entity_poly.entity_id
_entity_poly.type
_entity_poly.pdbx_seq_one_letter_code
_entity_poly.pdbx_strand_id
1 'polypeptide(L)'
;MKVVSIQDILRSNMYDHSETENRILDFWKKDKTFAKSLTKNKDKKKFVFFDGPPTANGRPGIHHFLGRAFKDLYGRYKTMRGFYVLRRAGWDTHGLPVEIEVEKQLGFKNKKDIEDYGIANFNKRCRESVWKYKKEWENMVTRMGHWIDMDDSYITYSPKYMETLWWIIKQIWDNKYLYKAHRVVPFCTRCGTPLSSHEVAQGYQLVKERSVYLKFKVKHGQVLGRTHQDIPENTYILAWTTTPWTLPGNVALAVGENIEYEMWEQNGEHLILAAERRETVGINGNPEIRGIMLGKDLVGLEYEPLFDIPELKSDESYKVYPADFVSTTDGTGVVHTAVMYGEDDYNLGFKIGLPTIHTVDEQGKFKENVGNGL
;
A
#
# COMPACT_ATOMS: atom_id res chain seq x y z
N MET A 1 -51.27 50.10 -0.20
CA MET A 1 -51.51 48.67 -0.54
C MET A 1 -50.29 48.14 -1.28
N LYS A 2 -49.56 47.16 -0.74
CA LYS A 2 -48.51 46.47 -1.51
C LYS A 2 -49.20 45.60 -2.55
N VAL A 3 -48.96 45.87 -3.83
CA VAL A 3 -49.39 45.00 -4.92
C VAL A 3 -48.52 43.74 -4.84
N VAL A 4 -49.08 42.67 -4.30
CA VAL A 4 -48.45 41.34 -4.31
C VAL A 4 -48.67 40.76 -5.70
N SER A 5 -47.60 40.40 -6.40
CA SER A 5 -47.74 39.83 -7.74
C SER A 5 -48.36 38.43 -7.66
N ILE A 6 -49.07 38.00 -8.71
CA ILE A 6 -49.60 36.63 -8.80
C ILE A 6 -48.46 35.60 -8.69
N GLN A 7 -47.24 35.93 -9.12
CA GLN A 7 -46.06 35.08 -8.95
C GLN A 7 -45.63 34.94 -7.48
N ASP A 8 -45.81 35.96 -6.65
CA ASP A 8 -45.51 35.91 -5.22
C ASP A 8 -46.56 35.08 -4.45
N ILE A 9 -47.83 35.12 -4.87
CA ILE A 9 -48.91 34.27 -4.33
C ILE A 9 -48.73 32.80 -4.76
N LEU A 10 -48.27 32.57 -5.99
CA LEU A 10 -47.95 31.21 -6.47
C LEU A 10 -46.70 30.64 -5.78
N ARG A 11 -45.69 31.47 -5.49
CA ARG A 11 -44.53 31.08 -4.66
C ARG A 11 -44.91 30.83 -3.20
N SER A 12 -45.85 31.58 -2.62
CA SER A 12 -46.32 31.33 -1.24
C SER A 12 -47.14 30.05 -1.09
N ASN A 13 -47.61 29.46 -2.20
CA ASN A 13 -48.35 28.18 -2.22
C ASN A 13 -47.50 26.99 -2.70
N MET A 14 -46.22 27.20 -3.02
CA MET A 14 -45.30 26.10 -3.31
C MET A 14 -44.77 25.50 -2.01
N TYR A 15 -44.86 24.18 -1.89
CA TYR A 15 -44.30 23.45 -0.75
C TYR A 15 -42.77 23.63 -0.69
N ASP A 16 -42.28 24.31 0.33
CA ASP A 16 -40.84 24.41 0.59
C ASP A 16 -40.37 23.14 1.31
N HIS A 17 -39.65 22.29 0.56
CA HIS A 17 -39.06 21.07 1.09
C HIS A 17 -38.06 21.34 2.22
N SER A 18 -37.23 22.39 2.11
CA SER A 18 -36.20 22.70 3.10
C SER A 18 -36.83 23.20 4.40
N GLU A 19 -37.80 24.13 4.30
CA GLU A 19 -38.52 24.61 5.48
C GLU A 19 -39.28 23.46 6.16
N THR A 20 -39.96 22.63 5.37
CA THR A 20 -40.72 21.52 5.95
C THR A 20 -39.83 20.46 6.58
N GLU A 21 -38.71 20.10 5.94
CA GLU A 21 -37.72 19.20 6.53
C GLU A 21 -37.19 19.74 7.86
N ASN A 22 -36.80 21.02 7.93
CA ASN A 22 -36.33 21.63 9.17
C ASN A 22 -37.39 21.57 10.28
N ARG A 23 -38.66 21.87 9.94
CA ARG A 23 -39.78 21.75 10.89
C ARG A 23 -39.96 20.32 11.41
N ILE A 24 -39.82 19.31 10.55
CA ILE A 24 -39.92 17.90 10.93
C ILE A 24 -38.72 17.47 11.79
N LEU A 25 -37.50 17.91 11.48
CA LEU A 25 -36.31 17.65 12.30
C LEU A 25 -36.48 18.23 13.71
N ASP A 26 -36.99 19.46 13.81
CA ASP A 26 -37.29 20.11 15.11
C ASP A 26 -38.34 19.34 15.90
N PHE A 27 -39.39 18.87 15.22
CA PHE A 27 -40.41 18.02 15.83
C PHE A 27 -39.79 16.72 16.39
N TRP A 28 -39.03 15.98 15.58
CA TRP A 28 -38.41 14.72 16.02
C TRP A 28 -37.45 14.91 17.20
N LYS A 29 -36.72 16.03 17.22
CA LYS A 29 -35.82 16.41 18.31
C LYS A 29 -36.58 16.67 19.61
N LYS A 30 -37.62 17.52 19.57
CA LYS A 30 -38.46 17.85 20.74
C LYS A 30 -39.20 16.62 21.27
N ASP A 31 -39.75 15.80 20.37
CA ASP A 31 -40.51 14.59 20.70
C ASP A 31 -39.61 13.43 21.18
N LYS A 32 -38.29 13.52 20.95
CA LYS A 32 -37.34 12.41 21.14
C LYS A 32 -37.77 11.15 20.35
N THR A 33 -38.24 11.34 19.12
CA THR A 33 -38.86 10.28 18.30
C THR A 33 -37.93 9.08 18.11
N PHE A 34 -36.63 9.31 17.88
CA PHE A 34 -35.66 8.21 17.75
C PHE A 34 -35.55 7.36 19.04
N ALA A 35 -35.38 7.99 20.20
CA ALA A 35 -35.29 7.28 21.48
C ALA A 35 -36.60 6.53 21.83
N LYS A 36 -37.75 7.14 21.51
CA LYS A 36 -39.06 6.47 21.63
C LYS A 36 -39.16 5.24 20.72
N SER A 37 -38.63 5.31 19.50
CA SER A 37 -38.61 4.17 18.57
C SER A 37 -37.80 2.98 19.11
N LEU A 38 -36.67 3.25 19.79
CA LEU A 38 -35.86 2.23 20.46
C LEU A 38 -36.60 1.64 21.66
N THR A 39 -37.18 2.49 22.50
CA THR A 39 -37.91 2.08 23.70
C THR A 39 -39.10 1.18 23.35
N LYS A 40 -39.87 1.53 22.31
CA LYS A 40 -41.01 0.75 21.81
C LYS A 40 -40.65 -0.70 21.48
N ASN A 41 -39.44 -0.93 20.97
CA ASN A 41 -39.00 -2.25 20.53
C ASN A 41 -37.97 -2.90 21.46
N LYS A 42 -37.70 -2.35 22.66
CA LYS A 42 -36.57 -2.76 23.53
C LYS A 42 -36.49 -4.28 23.79
N ASP A 43 -37.63 -4.93 24.00
CA ASP A 43 -37.72 -6.36 24.31
C ASP A 43 -38.01 -7.24 23.08
N LYS A 44 -37.91 -6.68 21.88
CA LYS A 44 -38.10 -7.40 20.61
C LYS A 44 -36.79 -7.99 20.09
N LYS A 45 -36.88 -8.78 19.02
CA LYS A 45 -35.71 -9.38 18.37
C LYS A 45 -34.73 -8.30 17.93
N LYS A 46 -33.45 -8.47 18.28
CA LYS A 46 -32.39 -7.53 17.93
C LYS A 46 -32.01 -7.65 16.46
N PHE A 47 -31.79 -6.51 15.81
CA PHE A 47 -31.05 -6.42 14.56
C PHE A 47 -29.76 -5.66 14.87
N VAL A 48 -28.63 -6.35 14.75
CA VAL A 48 -27.31 -5.78 15.07
C VAL A 48 -26.85 -4.93 13.90
N PHE A 49 -26.52 -3.68 14.19
CA PHE A 49 -26.00 -2.71 13.24
C PHE A 49 -24.64 -2.22 13.73
N PHE A 50 -23.65 -2.27 12.86
CA PHE A 50 -22.33 -1.69 13.12
C PHE A 50 -22.13 -0.49 12.18
N ASP A 51 -21.84 0.68 12.76
CA ASP A 51 -21.43 1.84 11.98
C ASP A 51 -19.91 1.80 11.81
N GLY A 52 -19.44 1.80 10.55
CA GLY A 52 -18.04 2.03 10.24
C GLY A 52 -17.64 3.44 10.69
N PRO A 53 -16.66 3.59 11.60
CA PRO A 53 -16.36 4.86 12.23
C PRO A 53 -15.58 5.78 11.28
N PRO A 54 -16.03 7.02 11.00
CA PRO A 54 -15.22 7.99 10.29
C PRO A 54 -14.17 8.65 11.21
N THR A 55 -13.17 9.27 10.61
CA THR A 55 -12.27 10.23 11.27
C THR A 55 -12.83 11.65 11.11
N ALA A 56 -12.94 12.42 12.21
CA ALA A 56 -13.42 13.81 12.21
C ALA A 56 -12.31 14.87 12.04
N ASN A 57 -11.14 14.46 11.53
CA ASN A 57 -10.05 15.36 11.15
C ASN A 57 -10.27 16.03 9.77
N GLY A 58 -11.30 15.61 9.02
CA GLY A 58 -11.71 16.22 7.74
C GLY A 58 -13.22 16.50 7.66
N ARG A 59 -13.60 17.36 6.70
CA ARG A 59 -15.01 17.67 6.42
C ARG A 59 -15.73 16.47 5.79
N PRO A 60 -17.02 16.26 6.07
CA PRO A 60 -17.77 15.20 5.41
C PRO A 60 -18.00 15.53 3.91
N GLY A 61 -17.64 14.61 3.01
CA GLY A 61 -18.00 14.65 1.59
C GLY A 61 -19.25 13.85 1.22
N ILE A 62 -19.67 13.95 -0.06
CA ILE A 62 -20.87 13.28 -0.60
C ILE A 62 -20.86 11.75 -0.46
N HIS A 63 -19.68 11.13 -0.52
CA HIS A 63 -19.52 9.69 -0.33
C HIS A 63 -19.97 9.24 1.08
N HIS A 64 -19.80 10.08 2.10
CA HIS A 64 -20.31 9.80 3.44
C HIS A 64 -21.84 9.88 3.52
N PHE A 65 -22.45 10.81 2.78
CA PHE A 65 -23.90 10.96 2.74
C PHE A 65 -24.57 9.70 2.17
N LEU A 66 -24.08 9.20 1.03
CA LEU A 66 -24.64 8.03 0.38
C LEU A 66 -24.58 6.78 1.29
N GLY A 67 -23.42 6.52 1.89
CA GLY A 67 -23.27 5.39 2.81
C GLY A 67 -24.23 5.48 4.01
N ARG A 68 -24.44 6.68 4.56
CA ARG A 68 -25.36 6.89 5.68
C ARG A 68 -26.83 6.80 5.29
N ALA A 69 -27.20 7.20 4.08
CA ALA A 69 -28.57 7.06 3.58
C ALA A 69 -29.02 5.59 3.55
N PHE A 70 -28.17 4.68 3.08
CA PHE A 70 -28.45 3.24 3.12
C PHE A 70 -28.53 2.69 4.55
N LYS A 71 -27.58 3.09 5.41
CA LYS A 71 -27.57 2.67 6.82
C LYS A 71 -28.85 3.08 7.55
N ASP A 72 -29.34 4.30 7.30
CA ASP A 72 -30.58 4.81 7.90
C ASP A 72 -31.83 4.10 7.36
N LEU A 73 -31.91 3.91 6.04
CA LEU A 73 -33.02 3.23 5.36
C LEU A 73 -33.28 1.86 5.97
N TYR A 74 -32.25 1.02 6.06
CA TYR A 74 -32.39 -0.33 6.63
C TYR A 74 -32.66 -0.30 8.13
N GLY A 75 -32.05 0.63 8.86
CA GLY A 75 -32.31 0.82 10.29
C GLY A 75 -33.78 1.16 10.58
N ARG A 76 -34.36 2.07 9.79
CA ARG A 76 -35.79 2.42 9.85
C ARG A 76 -36.67 1.25 9.45
N TYR A 77 -36.39 0.62 8.30
CA TYR A 77 -37.15 -0.53 7.82
C TYR A 77 -37.22 -1.65 8.86
N LYS A 78 -36.09 -2.04 9.46
CA LYS A 78 -36.05 -3.08 10.51
C LYS A 78 -36.80 -2.66 11.76
N THR A 79 -36.70 -1.38 12.16
CA THR A 79 -37.51 -0.85 13.27
C THR A 79 -39.01 -0.96 12.99
N MET A 80 -39.45 -0.62 11.77
CA MET A 80 -40.85 -0.75 11.33
C MET A 80 -41.32 -2.20 11.25
N ARG A 81 -40.41 -3.14 10.98
CA ARG A 81 -40.67 -4.60 11.01
C ARG A 81 -40.64 -5.18 12.43
N GLY A 82 -40.56 -4.34 13.47
CA GLY A 82 -40.66 -4.74 14.88
C GLY A 82 -39.34 -5.17 15.52
N PHE A 83 -38.19 -4.92 14.90
CA PHE A 83 -36.89 -5.23 15.50
C PHE A 83 -36.40 -4.12 16.43
N TYR A 84 -35.63 -4.51 17.45
CA TYR A 84 -34.80 -3.58 18.22
C TYR A 84 -33.51 -3.29 17.44
N VAL A 85 -33.33 -2.04 17.02
CA VAL A 85 -32.19 -1.63 16.18
C VAL A 85 -31.38 -0.53 16.86
N LEU A 86 -30.48 -0.92 17.76
CA LEU A 86 -29.55 0.01 18.40
C LEU A 86 -28.58 0.55 17.35
N ARG A 87 -28.51 1.88 17.23
CA ARG A 87 -27.70 2.57 16.23
C ARG A 87 -26.81 3.56 16.95
N ARG A 88 -25.53 3.21 17.05
CA ARG A 88 -24.52 3.98 17.78
C ARG A 88 -23.40 4.37 16.82
N ALA A 89 -23.06 5.65 16.80
CA ALA A 89 -21.96 6.16 16.01
C ALA A 89 -20.62 5.76 16.64
N GLY A 90 -19.55 5.88 15.86
CA GLY A 90 -18.20 5.78 16.36
C GLY A 90 -17.25 6.72 15.65
N TRP A 91 -16.08 6.92 16.24
CA TRP A 91 -15.03 7.77 15.71
C TRP A 91 -13.72 7.01 15.66
N ASP A 92 -13.11 7.01 14.48
CA ASP A 92 -11.74 6.54 14.30
C ASP A 92 -10.78 7.69 14.54
N THR A 93 -9.81 7.49 15.42
CA THR A 93 -9.05 8.59 16.06
C THR A 93 -7.56 8.31 16.18
N HIS A 94 -7.07 7.23 15.60
CA HIS A 94 -5.66 6.87 15.56
C HIS A 94 -5.17 6.73 14.10
N GLY A 95 -3.87 6.51 13.95
CA GLY A 95 -3.27 6.11 12.69
C GLY A 95 -2.83 7.25 11.78
N LEU A 96 -2.20 6.86 10.67
CA LEU A 96 -1.53 7.76 9.73
C LEU A 96 -2.40 8.93 9.23
N PRO A 97 -3.70 8.77 8.90
CA PRO A 97 -4.50 9.91 8.45
C PRO A 97 -4.56 11.08 9.44
N VAL A 98 -4.55 10.78 10.75
CA VAL A 98 -4.55 11.80 11.80
C VAL A 98 -3.16 12.40 11.94
N GLU A 99 -2.13 11.57 12.01
CA GLU A 99 -0.73 11.98 12.22
C GLU A 99 -0.24 12.87 11.06
N ILE A 100 -0.50 12.48 9.81
CA ILE A 100 -0.08 13.23 8.62
C ILE A 100 -0.71 14.62 8.56
N GLU A 101 -1.96 14.76 8.98
CA GLU A 101 -2.63 16.08 9.03
C GLU A 101 -2.02 16.97 10.11
N VAL A 102 -1.61 16.40 11.25
CA VAL A 102 -0.90 17.15 12.29
C VAL A 102 0.53 17.50 11.85
N GLU A 103 1.26 16.58 11.21
CA GLU A 103 2.57 16.85 10.61
C GLU A 103 2.49 18.08 9.68
N LYS A 104 1.51 18.11 8.77
CA LYS A 104 1.30 19.24 7.85
C LYS A 104 1.05 20.56 8.58
N GLN A 105 0.24 20.54 9.64
CA GLN A 105 -0.04 21.74 10.44
C GLN A 105 1.18 22.24 11.21
N LEU A 106 2.08 21.33 11.62
CA LEU A 106 3.31 21.65 12.34
C LEU A 106 4.51 21.89 11.40
N GLY A 107 4.37 21.59 10.11
CA GLY A 107 5.45 21.69 9.12
C GLY A 107 6.48 20.57 9.20
N PHE A 108 6.14 19.44 9.84
CA PHE A 108 7.03 18.28 9.99
C PHE A 108 7.15 17.51 8.67
N LYS A 109 8.36 17.02 8.39
CA LYS A 109 8.73 16.36 7.14
C LYS A 109 9.10 14.90 7.35
N ASN A 110 9.53 14.54 8.54
CA ASN A 110 9.98 13.19 8.87
C ASN A 110 9.74 12.87 10.35
N LYS A 111 9.99 11.60 10.70
CA LYS A 111 9.82 11.09 12.06
C LYS A 111 10.69 11.80 13.11
N LYS A 112 11.89 12.27 12.73
CA LYS A 112 12.80 12.96 13.65
C LYS A 112 12.22 14.27 14.16
N ASP A 113 11.49 15.00 13.32
CA ASP A 113 10.80 16.22 13.73
C ASP A 113 9.78 15.95 14.87
N ILE A 114 9.11 14.79 14.84
CA ILE A 114 8.16 14.35 15.87
C ILE A 114 8.88 14.01 17.17
N GLU A 115 10.02 13.29 17.07
CA GLU A 115 10.84 12.92 18.22
C GLU A 115 11.42 14.17 18.91
N ASP A 116 11.93 15.13 18.13
CA ASP A 116 12.47 16.41 18.61
C ASP A 116 11.37 17.29 19.26
N TYR A 117 10.15 17.27 18.72
CA TYR A 117 8.98 17.96 19.31
C TYR A 117 8.47 17.29 20.60
N GLY A 118 8.75 16.00 20.75
CA GLY A 118 8.33 15.15 21.86
C GLY A 118 7.03 14.40 21.57
N ILE A 119 7.09 13.07 21.70
CA ILE A 119 5.99 12.14 21.43
C ILE A 119 4.70 12.52 22.18
N ALA A 120 4.82 12.90 23.47
CA ALA A 120 3.67 13.28 24.28
C ALA A 120 2.95 14.53 23.74
N ASN A 121 3.72 15.53 23.29
CA ASN A 121 3.17 16.76 22.71
C ASN A 121 2.49 16.47 21.36
N PHE A 122 3.13 15.65 20.52
CA PHE A 122 2.57 15.24 19.24
C PHE A 122 1.26 14.47 19.41
N ASN A 123 1.22 13.48 20.32
CA ASN A 123 0.02 12.69 20.60
C ASN A 123 -1.12 13.57 21.15
N LYS A 124 -0.81 14.55 22.00
CA LYS A 124 -1.79 15.54 22.47
C LYS A 124 -2.39 16.32 21.30
N ARG A 125 -1.54 16.80 20.39
CA ARG A 125 -1.99 17.54 19.19
C ARG A 125 -2.86 16.67 18.28
N CYS A 126 -2.51 15.40 18.09
CA CYS A 126 -3.33 14.42 17.36
C CYS A 126 -4.71 14.26 18.00
N ARG A 127 -4.76 14.10 19.32
CA ARG A 127 -6.03 13.96 20.08
C ARG A 127 -6.93 15.21 19.97
N GLU A 128 -6.35 16.39 19.86
CA GLU A 128 -7.11 17.63 19.63
C GLU A 128 -7.61 17.71 18.18
N SER A 129 -6.78 17.31 17.22
CA SER A 129 -7.06 17.39 15.78
C SER A 129 -8.25 16.55 15.35
N VAL A 130 -8.45 15.37 15.95
CA VAL A 130 -9.54 14.45 15.55
C VAL A 130 -10.95 15.02 15.77
N TRP A 131 -11.09 16.09 16.54
CA TRP A 131 -12.41 16.71 16.81
C TRP A 131 -12.68 17.97 16.00
N LYS A 132 -11.72 18.39 15.16
CA LYS A 132 -11.75 19.67 14.43
C LYS A 132 -13.03 19.88 13.63
N TYR A 133 -13.55 18.84 12.97
CA TYR A 133 -14.76 18.92 12.15
C TYR A 133 -15.97 18.18 12.73
N LYS A 134 -15.95 17.82 14.02
CA LYS A 134 -17.03 17.05 14.66
C LYS A 134 -18.40 17.70 14.45
N LYS A 135 -18.47 19.03 14.60
CA LYS A 135 -19.70 19.80 14.47
C LYS A 135 -20.28 19.73 13.05
N GLU A 136 -19.43 19.81 12.03
CA GLU A 136 -19.85 19.67 10.62
C GLU A 136 -20.41 18.28 10.34
N TRP A 137 -19.82 17.24 10.92
CA TRP A 137 -20.35 15.88 10.84
C TRP A 137 -21.71 15.73 11.53
N GLU A 138 -21.86 16.26 12.75
CA GLU A 138 -23.12 16.26 13.49
C GLU A 138 -24.22 17.01 12.73
N ASN A 139 -23.87 18.15 12.13
CA ASN A 139 -24.76 18.94 11.30
C ASN A 139 -25.22 18.16 10.05
N MET A 140 -24.31 17.47 9.36
CA MET A 140 -24.67 16.63 8.21
C MET A 140 -25.63 15.51 8.62
N VAL A 141 -25.30 14.76 9.68
CA VAL A 141 -26.12 13.64 10.18
C VAL A 141 -27.52 14.12 10.58
N THR A 142 -27.59 15.26 11.27
CA THR A 142 -28.86 15.87 11.66
C THR A 142 -29.66 16.32 10.45
N ARG A 143 -29.03 17.07 9.52
CA ARG A 143 -29.72 17.65 8.36
C ARG A 143 -30.23 16.60 7.39
N MET A 144 -29.54 15.46 7.27
CA MET A 144 -30.01 14.32 6.46
C MET A 144 -31.07 13.47 7.15
N GLY A 145 -31.40 13.76 8.41
CA GLY A 145 -32.40 13.00 9.19
C GLY A 145 -31.94 11.60 9.59
N HIS A 146 -30.63 11.33 9.66
CA HIS A 146 -30.13 10.00 10.02
C HIS A 146 -30.26 9.76 11.53
N TRP A 147 -31.03 8.73 11.90
CA TRP A 147 -31.25 8.36 13.30
C TRP A 147 -30.13 7.45 13.81
N ILE A 148 -29.16 8.08 14.47
CA ILE A 148 -28.02 7.42 15.11
C ILE A 148 -27.66 8.16 16.41
N ASP A 149 -27.26 7.42 17.43
CA ASP A 149 -26.78 7.98 18.69
C ASP A 149 -25.33 8.47 18.53
N MET A 150 -25.15 9.78 18.59
CA MET A 150 -23.84 10.43 18.56
C MET A 150 -23.34 10.84 19.95
N ASP A 151 -24.22 10.83 20.96
CA ASP A 151 -23.90 11.23 22.34
C ASP A 151 -23.13 10.12 23.04
N ASP A 152 -23.59 8.87 22.93
CA ASP A 152 -22.86 7.68 23.40
C ASP A 152 -21.98 7.07 22.29
N SER A 153 -21.28 7.89 21.52
CA SER A 153 -20.41 7.38 20.45
C SER A 153 -19.19 6.64 21.02
N TYR A 154 -18.80 5.52 20.37
CA TYR A 154 -17.56 4.84 20.73
C TYR A 154 -16.36 5.55 20.12
N ILE A 155 -15.25 5.63 20.86
CA ILE A 155 -14.05 6.39 20.46
C ILE A 155 -12.84 5.48 20.59
N THR A 156 -12.08 5.33 19.51
CA THR A 156 -10.98 4.35 19.44
C THR A 156 -9.83 4.65 20.40
N TYR A 157 -9.55 5.93 20.72
CA TYR A 157 -8.56 6.29 21.75
C TYR A 157 -9.02 6.07 23.19
N SER A 158 -10.29 5.72 23.42
CA SER A 158 -10.79 5.58 24.79
C SER A 158 -10.13 4.38 25.48
N PRO A 159 -9.76 4.47 26.77
CA PRO A 159 -9.07 3.38 27.46
C PRO A 159 -9.82 2.04 27.41
N LYS A 160 -11.16 2.06 27.56
CA LYS A 160 -11.99 0.84 27.48
C LYS A 160 -11.96 0.19 26.10
N TYR A 161 -11.92 0.99 25.03
CA TYR A 161 -11.82 0.48 23.67
C TYR A 161 -10.44 -0.14 23.44
N MET A 162 -9.37 0.56 23.84
CA MET A 162 -7.99 0.07 23.74
C MET A 162 -7.75 -1.21 24.55
N GLU A 163 -8.30 -1.31 25.76
CA GLU A 163 -8.23 -2.51 26.59
C GLU A 163 -8.89 -3.71 25.91
N THR A 164 -10.02 -3.49 25.24
CA THR A 164 -10.67 -4.54 24.44
C THR A 164 -9.77 -4.99 23.28
N LEU A 165 -9.10 -4.06 22.60
CA LEU A 165 -8.13 -4.40 21.55
C LEU A 165 -6.94 -5.19 22.10
N TRP A 166 -6.40 -4.81 23.27
CA TRP A 166 -5.34 -5.57 23.94
C TRP A 166 -5.78 -6.99 24.27
N TRP A 167 -7.01 -7.16 24.75
CA TRP A 167 -7.58 -8.49 24.96
C TRP A 167 -7.67 -9.29 23.67
N ILE A 168 -8.13 -8.70 22.55
CA ILE A 168 -8.17 -9.37 21.23
C ILE A 168 -6.76 -9.78 20.78
N ILE A 169 -5.78 -8.88 20.86
CA ILE A 169 -4.38 -9.18 20.50
C ILE A 169 -3.84 -10.31 21.37
N LYS A 170 -4.17 -10.33 22.66
CA LYS A 170 -3.81 -11.44 23.55
C LYS A 170 -4.43 -12.75 23.08
N GLN A 171 -5.70 -12.75 22.66
CA GLN A 171 -6.32 -13.97 22.11
C GLN A 171 -5.59 -14.45 20.84
N ILE A 172 -5.25 -13.54 19.93
CA ILE A 172 -4.49 -13.87 18.70
C ILE A 172 -3.11 -14.46 19.05
N TRP A 173 -2.43 -13.88 20.05
CA TRP A 173 -1.16 -14.38 20.57
C TRP A 173 -1.28 -15.77 21.21
N ASP A 174 -2.25 -15.96 22.10
CA ASP A 174 -2.47 -17.23 22.80
C ASP A 174 -2.78 -18.37 21.80
N ASN A 175 -3.51 -18.05 20.72
CA ASN A 175 -3.81 -18.97 19.63
C ASN A 175 -2.67 -19.12 18.58
N LYS A 176 -1.49 -18.53 18.81
CA LYS A 176 -0.31 -18.62 17.93
C LYS A 176 -0.51 -18.06 16.52
N TYR A 177 -1.42 -17.11 16.35
CA TYR A 177 -1.63 -16.40 15.08
C TYR A 177 -0.76 -15.15 14.92
N LEU A 178 -0.09 -14.70 15.99
CA LEU A 178 0.85 -13.57 15.96
C LEU A 178 2.30 -14.08 16.06
N TYR A 179 3.14 -13.70 15.09
CA TYR A 179 4.55 -14.08 15.04
C TYR A 179 5.43 -12.91 14.58
N LYS A 180 6.73 -12.97 14.89
CA LYS A 180 7.74 -12.03 14.41
C LYS A 180 8.47 -12.67 13.23
N ALA A 181 8.56 -11.95 12.12
CA ALA A 181 9.33 -12.38 10.95
C ALA A 181 10.04 -11.17 10.31
N HIS A 182 11.15 -11.46 9.64
CA HIS A 182 11.79 -10.51 8.74
C HIS A 182 11.21 -10.75 7.33
N ARG A 183 10.64 -9.71 6.72
CA ARG A 183 10.02 -9.78 5.39
C ARG A 183 10.24 -8.50 4.63
N VAL A 184 10.34 -8.62 3.30
CA VAL A 184 10.21 -7.47 2.40
C VAL A 184 8.74 -7.07 2.37
N VAL A 185 8.46 -5.81 2.70
CA VAL A 185 7.11 -5.25 2.77
C VAL A 185 7.10 -3.87 2.16
N PRO A 186 5.95 -3.40 1.64
CA PRO A 186 5.80 -2.02 1.23
C PRO A 186 6.18 -1.07 2.37
N PHE A 187 7.03 -0.09 2.09
CA PHE A 187 7.60 0.79 3.10
C PHE A 187 7.50 2.25 2.66
N CYS A 188 7.00 3.12 3.54
CA CYS A 188 6.96 4.55 3.29
C CYS A 188 8.19 5.24 3.89
N THR A 189 9.13 5.67 3.05
CA THR A 189 10.38 6.33 3.47
C THR A 189 10.15 7.69 4.16
N ARG A 190 9.07 8.39 3.80
CA ARG A 190 8.68 9.64 4.46
C ARG A 190 8.16 9.40 5.88
N CYS A 191 7.29 8.40 6.04
CA CYS A 191 6.67 8.08 7.33
C CYS A 191 7.56 7.18 8.21
N GLY A 192 8.57 6.52 7.64
CA GLY A 192 9.47 5.62 8.35
C GLY A 192 8.77 4.37 8.90
N THR A 193 7.81 3.82 8.17
CA THR A 193 7.02 2.66 8.61
C THR A 193 6.59 1.75 7.44
N PRO A 194 6.48 0.43 7.68
CA PRO A 194 5.78 -0.49 6.77
C PRO A 194 4.30 -0.13 6.59
N LEU A 195 3.75 -0.51 5.44
CA LEU A 195 2.33 -0.40 5.08
C LEU A 195 1.73 -1.77 4.78
N SER A 196 0.43 -1.91 5.01
CA SER A 196 -0.34 -3.10 4.62
C SER A 196 -0.66 -3.11 3.12
N SER A 197 -0.94 -4.29 2.57
CA SER A 197 -1.37 -4.44 1.17
C SER A 197 -2.63 -3.63 0.83
N HIS A 198 -3.56 -3.50 1.77
CA HIS A 198 -4.80 -2.72 1.59
C HIS A 198 -4.52 -1.22 1.47
N GLU A 199 -3.54 -0.69 2.20
CA GLU A 199 -3.14 0.72 2.11
C GLU A 199 -2.45 1.01 0.76
N VAL A 200 -1.59 0.09 0.30
CA VAL A 200 -0.92 0.22 -1.01
C VAL A 200 -1.91 0.17 -2.17
N ALA A 201 -2.89 -0.75 -2.11
CA ALA A 201 -3.91 -0.91 -3.15
C ALA A 201 -4.75 0.36 -3.40
N GLN A 202 -4.93 1.21 -2.39
CA GLN A 202 -5.66 2.47 -2.51
C GLN A 202 -4.84 3.60 -3.14
N GLY A 203 -3.52 3.44 -3.24
CA GLY A 203 -2.58 4.50 -3.59
C GLY A 203 -1.93 4.40 -4.97
N TYR A 204 -2.34 3.46 -5.83
CA TYR A 204 -1.73 3.30 -7.15
C TYR A 204 -1.85 4.56 -8.02
N GLN A 205 -0.73 4.95 -8.62
CA GLN A 205 -0.65 6.09 -9.52
C GLN A 205 0.17 5.71 -10.76
N LEU A 206 -0.20 6.30 -11.91
CA LEU A 206 0.62 6.22 -13.11
C LEU A 206 1.80 7.18 -12.95
N VAL A 207 3.00 6.62 -12.82
CA VAL A 207 4.25 7.36 -12.72
C VAL A 207 5.15 7.04 -13.92
N LYS A 208 6.02 7.99 -14.26
CA LYS A 208 7.07 7.76 -15.27
C LYS A 208 8.30 7.23 -14.55
N GLU A 209 8.77 6.05 -14.94
CA GLU A 209 9.96 5.43 -14.37
C GLU A 209 11.07 5.30 -15.40
N ARG A 210 12.31 5.26 -14.91
CA ARG A 210 13.48 5.01 -15.77
C ARG A 210 13.64 3.51 -15.95
N SER A 211 13.38 3.05 -17.17
CA SER A 211 13.62 1.68 -17.62
C SER A 211 15.04 1.56 -18.18
N VAL A 212 15.81 0.58 -17.71
CA VAL A 212 17.20 0.36 -18.17
C VAL A 212 17.48 -1.11 -18.45
N TYR A 213 18.33 -1.35 -19.45
CA TYR A 213 18.94 -2.64 -19.74
C TYR A 213 20.42 -2.59 -19.34
N LEU A 214 20.90 -3.64 -18.69
CA LEU A 214 22.22 -3.67 -18.08
C LEU A 214 22.98 -4.90 -18.52
N LYS A 215 24.28 -4.73 -18.74
CA LYS A 215 25.21 -5.78 -19.12
C LYS A 215 25.96 -6.29 -17.89
N PHE A 216 25.81 -7.56 -17.58
CA PHE A 216 26.58 -8.25 -16.55
C PHE A 216 27.64 -9.12 -17.21
N LYS A 217 28.90 -8.71 -17.11
CA LYS A 217 30.00 -9.37 -17.81
C LYS A 217 30.31 -10.71 -17.18
N VAL A 218 30.28 -11.78 -17.96
CA VAL A 218 30.64 -13.13 -17.49
C VAL A 218 32.15 -13.18 -17.22
N LYS A 219 32.57 -13.77 -16.08
CA LYS A 219 34.00 -13.92 -15.79
C LYS A 219 34.68 -14.84 -16.82
N HIS A 220 35.93 -14.53 -17.14
CA HIS A 220 36.73 -15.26 -18.13
C HIS A 220 36.93 -16.74 -17.75
N GLY A 221 37.01 -17.62 -18.76
CA GLY A 221 37.41 -19.02 -18.60
C GLY A 221 36.29 -19.94 -18.12
N GLN A 222 35.04 -19.50 -18.26
CA GLN A 222 33.86 -20.30 -17.94
C GLN A 222 33.30 -20.98 -19.18
N VAL A 223 32.59 -22.08 -18.97
CA VAL A 223 31.93 -22.86 -20.00
C VAL A 223 30.42 -22.86 -19.78
N LEU A 224 29.65 -22.87 -20.86
CA LEU A 224 28.21 -23.09 -20.81
C LEU A 224 27.94 -24.53 -20.39
N GLY A 225 27.10 -24.70 -19.36
CA GLY A 225 26.91 -25.93 -18.57
C GLY A 225 27.07 -27.26 -19.32
N ARG A 226 25.97 -27.93 -19.67
CA ARG A 226 26.00 -29.30 -20.24
C ARG A 226 26.62 -29.37 -21.63
N THR A 227 26.73 -28.24 -22.33
CA THR A 227 27.30 -28.18 -23.68
C THR A 227 28.83 -28.15 -23.65
N HIS A 228 29.44 -27.83 -22.50
CA HIS A 228 30.88 -27.69 -22.33
C HIS A 228 31.52 -26.76 -23.40
N GLN A 229 30.76 -25.78 -23.87
CA GLN A 229 31.23 -24.80 -24.84
C GLN A 229 31.90 -23.64 -24.12
N ASP A 230 33.10 -23.28 -24.57
CA ASP A 230 33.80 -22.10 -24.07
C ASP A 230 32.97 -20.84 -24.31
N ILE A 231 32.86 -20.00 -23.28
CA ILE A 231 32.19 -18.72 -23.39
C ILE A 231 33.17 -17.72 -24.02
N PRO A 232 32.82 -17.09 -25.16
CA PRO A 232 33.67 -16.07 -25.77
C PRO A 232 34.00 -14.92 -24.82
N GLU A 233 35.13 -14.26 -25.05
CA GLU A 233 35.42 -13.00 -24.35
C GLU A 233 34.34 -11.95 -24.63
N ASN A 234 34.20 -10.98 -23.72
CA ASN A 234 33.18 -9.93 -23.80
C ASN A 234 31.75 -10.48 -23.92
N THR A 235 31.46 -11.57 -23.19
CA THR A 235 30.10 -12.08 -23.01
C THR A 235 29.41 -11.38 -21.84
N TYR A 236 28.18 -10.94 -22.07
CA TYR A 236 27.34 -10.26 -21.10
C TYR A 236 25.97 -10.90 -21.01
N ILE A 237 25.49 -11.10 -19.80
CA ILE A 237 24.09 -11.44 -19.54
C ILE A 237 23.31 -10.14 -19.42
N LEU A 238 22.25 -9.98 -20.22
CA LEU A 238 21.42 -8.79 -20.20
C LEU A 238 20.27 -8.94 -19.20
N ALA A 239 20.22 -8.07 -18.21
CA ALA A 239 19.06 -7.94 -17.32
C ALA A 239 18.33 -6.61 -17.56
N TRP A 240 17.08 -6.55 -17.16
CA TRP A 240 16.23 -5.37 -17.24
C TRP A 240 15.72 -4.97 -15.85
N THR A 241 15.60 -3.67 -15.60
CA THR A 241 14.94 -3.16 -14.39
C THR A 241 14.29 -1.80 -14.64
N THR A 242 13.19 -1.55 -13.91
CA THR A 242 12.58 -0.23 -13.77
C THR A 242 13.02 0.49 -12.49
N THR A 243 13.82 -0.15 -11.64
CA THR A 243 14.31 0.40 -10.37
C THR A 243 15.84 0.46 -10.35
N PRO A 244 16.50 1.36 -11.12
CA PRO A 244 17.96 1.43 -11.14
C PRO A 244 18.59 1.58 -9.74
N TRP A 245 17.90 2.24 -8.81
CA TRP A 245 18.37 2.43 -7.43
C TRP A 245 18.62 1.11 -6.66
N THR A 246 18.05 -0.02 -7.10
CA THR A 246 18.31 -1.34 -6.48
C THR A 246 19.60 -2.00 -6.96
N LEU A 247 20.22 -1.51 -8.03
CA LEU A 247 21.39 -2.14 -8.66
C LEU A 247 22.63 -2.22 -7.76
N PRO A 248 22.92 -1.22 -6.90
CA PRO A 248 23.97 -1.39 -5.90
C PRO A 248 23.71 -2.55 -4.94
N GLY A 249 22.45 -2.99 -4.78
CA GLY A 249 22.09 -4.15 -3.97
C GLY A 249 22.15 -5.50 -4.72
N ASN A 250 22.61 -5.52 -5.97
CA ASN A 250 22.65 -6.74 -6.76
C ASN A 250 23.65 -7.76 -6.19
N VAL A 251 23.20 -9.00 -6.02
CA VAL A 251 24.02 -10.13 -5.53
C VAL A 251 23.87 -11.40 -6.37
N ALA A 252 22.92 -11.44 -7.29
CA ALA A 252 22.72 -12.58 -8.19
C ALA A 252 21.99 -12.17 -9.47
N LEU A 253 21.99 -13.08 -10.45
CA LEU A 253 21.07 -13.07 -11.58
C LEU A 253 20.17 -14.31 -11.50
N ALA A 254 18.89 -14.14 -11.80
CA ALA A 254 17.90 -15.21 -11.78
C ALA A 254 17.42 -15.52 -13.22
N VAL A 255 17.36 -16.81 -13.55
CA VAL A 255 16.93 -17.34 -14.85
C VAL A 255 15.90 -18.46 -14.69
N GLY A 256 14.99 -18.62 -15.64
CA GLY A 256 14.06 -19.75 -15.66
C GLY A 256 14.71 -20.98 -16.29
N GLU A 257 14.76 -22.11 -15.58
CA GLU A 257 15.51 -23.30 -16.02
C GLU A 257 15.11 -23.85 -17.39
N ASN A 258 13.82 -23.73 -17.72
CA ASN A 258 13.23 -24.24 -18.96
C ASN A 258 13.03 -23.17 -20.03
N ILE A 259 13.43 -21.93 -19.77
CA ILE A 259 13.39 -20.85 -20.77
C ILE A 259 14.57 -21.04 -21.72
N GLU A 260 14.33 -20.82 -23.00
CA GLU A 260 15.37 -20.81 -24.03
C GLU A 260 16.04 -19.42 -24.09
N TYR A 261 17.37 -19.43 -24.04
CA TYR A 261 18.22 -18.25 -24.13
C TYR A 261 19.10 -18.36 -25.37
N GLU A 262 19.38 -17.21 -25.97
CA GLU A 262 20.23 -17.10 -27.14
C GLU A 262 21.42 -16.19 -26.84
N MET A 263 22.58 -16.58 -27.36
CA MET A 263 23.78 -15.76 -27.37
C MET A 263 23.92 -15.10 -28.74
N TRP A 264 23.96 -13.77 -28.74
CA TRP A 264 24.01 -12.95 -29.95
C TRP A 264 25.33 -12.19 -30.02
N GLU A 265 25.93 -12.11 -31.19
CA GLU A 265 27.05 -11.19 -31.40
C GLU A 265 26.57 -9.84 -31.94
N GLN A 266 26.97 -8.76 -31.27
CA GLN A 266 26.72 -7.39 -31.72
C GLN A 266 27.94 -6.52 -31.44
N ASN A 267 28.52 -5.93 -32.48
CA ASN A 267 29.67 -5.00 -32.37
C ASN A 267 30.86 -5.58 -31.58
N GLY A 268 31.12 -6.89 -31.68
CA GLY A 268 32.21 -7.58 -30.97
C GLY A 268 31.92 -7.94 -29.51
N GLU A 269 30.69 -7.74 -29.04
CA GLU A 269 30.19 -8.22 -27.75
C GLU A 269 29.22 -9.39 -27.95
N HIS A 270 29.17 -10.29 -26.97
CA HIS A 270 28.24 -11.41 -26.96
C HIS A 270 27.17 -11.16 -25.89
N LEU A 271 25.89 -11.18 -26.27
CA LEU A 271 24.77 -10.82 -25.40
C LEU A 271 23.87 -12.04 -25.18
N ILE A 272 23.66 -12.42 -23.93
CA ILE A 272 22.75 -13.50 -23.54
C ILE A 272 21.45 -12.92 -22.98
N LEU A 273 20.33 -13.34 -23.55
CA LEU A 273 18.97 -13.04 -23.10
C LEU A 273 17.98 -14.10 -23.59
N ALA A 274 16.75 -14.09 -23.09
CA ALA A 274 15.72 -15.02 -23.53
C ALA A 274 15.40 -14.80 -25.03
N ALA A 275 15.27 -15.89 -25.78
CA ALA A 275 15.09 -15.88 -27.23
C ALA A 275 13.89 -15.00 -27.67
N GLU A 276 12.79 -15.11 -26.91
CA GLU A 276 11.56 -14.34 -27.14
C GLU A 276 11.71 -12.83 -26.91
N ARG A 277 12.83 -12.36 -26.33
CA ARG A 277 13.03 -10.95 -25.92
C ARG A 277 13.99 -10.17 -26.80
N ARG A 278 14.58 -10.76 -27.84
CA ARG A 278 15.60 -10.11 -28.69
C ARG A 278 15.17 -8.74 -29.25
N GLU A 279 13.93 -8.61 -29.72
CA GLU A 279 13.45 -7.37 -30.35
C GLU A 279 13.39 -6.21 -29.34
N THR A 280 13.17 -6.52 -28.06
CA THR A 280 12.99 -5.51 -27.00
C THR A 280 14.27 -4.76 -26.64
N VAL A 281 15.43 -5.33 -26.96
CA VAL A 281 16.75 -4.72 -26.77
C VAL A 281 17.35 -4.17 -28.07
N GLY A 282 16.54 -4.06 -29.14
CA GLY A 282 16.97 -3.50 -30.42
C GLY A 282 17.81 -4.45 -31.28
N ILE A 283 17.83 -5.74 -30.95
CA ILE A 283 18.36 -6.79 -31.81
C ILE A 283 17.29 -7.10 -32.86
N ASN A 284 17.37 -6.40 -34.01
CA ASN A 284 16.42 -6.50 -35.12
C ASN A 284 17.03 -7.23 -36.32
N GLY A 285 16.20 -7.90 -37.12
CA GLY A 285 16.60 -8.57 -38.36
C GLY A 285 16.99 -10.04 -38.16
N ASN A 286 18.03 -10.50 -38.87
CA ASN A 286 18.65 -11.83 -38.72
C ASN A 286 20.07 -11.68 -38.16
N PRO A 287 20.24 -11.40 -36.86
CA PRO A 287 21.57 -11.31 -36.26
C PRO A 287 22.22 -12.70 -36.22
N GLU A 288 23.54 -12.75 -36.09
CA GLU A 288 24.27 -14.02 -36.01
C GLU A 288 24.08 -14.65 -34.61
N ILE A 289 23.32 -15.74 -34.56
CA ILE A 289 23.16 -16.56 -33.35
C ILE A 289 24.45 -17.36 -33.15
N ARG A 290 25.13 -17.13 -32.03
CA ARG A 290 26.35 -17.86 -31.65
C ARG A 290 26.03 -19.12 -30.85
N GLY A 291 24.89 -19.17 -30.18
CA GLY A 291 24.45 -20.36 -29.45
C GLY A 291 23.02 -20.25 -28.92
N ILE A 292 22.41 -21.42 -28.72
CA ILE A 292 21.09 -21.59 -28.09
C ILE A 292 21.29 -22.48 -26.86
N MET A 293 20.70 -22.11 -25.74
CA MET A 293 20.85 -22.81 -24.46
C MET A 293 19.57 -22.73 -23.62
N LEU A 294 19.41 -23.62 -22.66
CA LEU A 294 18.36 -23.50 -21.66
C LEU A 294 18.88 -22.74 -20.44
N GLY A 295 17.99 -22.13 -19.66
CA GLY A 295 18.38 -21.40 -18.45
C GLY A 295 19.19 -22.25 -17.46
N LYS A 296 18.90 -23.54 -17.37
CA LYS A 296 19.69 -24.50 -16.56
C LYS A 296 21.16 -24.61 -16.97
N ASP A 297 21.50 -24.29 -18.22
CA ASP A 297 22.87 -24.31 -18.73
C ASP A 297 23.63 -23.01 -18.37
N LEU A 298 22.91 -21.97 -17.95
CA LEU A 298 23.48 -20.72 -17.43
C LEU A 298 23.71 -20.75 -15.90
N VAL A 299 23.03 -21.65 -15.19
CA VAL A 299 23.11 -21.75 -13.73
C VAL A 299 24.55 -22.03 -13.27
N GLY A 300 25.01 -21.25 -12.30
CA GLY A 300 26.36 -21.33 -11.73
C GLY A 300 27.38 -20.42 -12.42
N LEU A 301 27.06 -19.82 -13.58
CA LEU A 301 27.96 -18.85 -14.21
C LEU A 301 28.19 -17.65 -13.29
N GLU A 302 29.45 -17.29 -13.12
CA GLU A 302 29.89 -16.12 -12.38
C GLU A 302 29.98 -14.88 -13.27
N TYR A 303 29.64 -13.72 -12.73
CA TYR A 303 29.75 -12.45 -13.43
C TYR A 303 30.53 -11.41 -12.61
N GLU A 304 31.03 -10.37 -13.28
CA GLU A 304 31.64 -9.20 -12.67
C GLU A 304 30.53 -8.29 -12.10
N PRO A 305 30.56 -7.93 -10.80
CA PRO A 305 29.53 -7.10 -10.21
C PRO A 305 29.54 -5.67 -10.79
N LEU A 306 28.36 -5.05 -10.90
CA LEU A 306 28.23 -3.66 -11.34
C LEU A 306 28.84 -2.66 -10.35
N PHE A 307 28.77 -2.99 -9.05
CA PHE A 307 29.27 -2.17 -7.95
C PHE A 307 30.14 -3.01 -7.03
N ASP A 308 31.28 -2.47 -6.63
CA ASP A 308 32.20 -3.14 -5.71
C ASP A 308 31.85 -2.80 -4.25
N ILE A 309 30.87 -3.51 -3.68
CA ILE A 309 30.43 -3.34 -2.29
C ILE A 309 30.85 -4.58 -1.48
N PRO A 310 31.87 -4.48 -0.61
CA PRO A 310 32.45 -5.63 0.10
C PRO A 310 31.44 -6.47 0.90
N GLU A 311 30.45 -5.83 1.52
CA GLU A 311 29.45 -6.49 2.38
C GLU A 311 28.46 -7.36 1.59
N LEU A 312 28.38 -7.16 0.27
CA LEU A 312 27.55 -7.97 -0.62
C LEU A 312 28.32 -9.14 -1.23
N LYS A 313 29.62 -9.28 -0.94
CA LYS A 313 30.43 -10.40 -1.40
C LYS A 313 30.28 -11.60 -0.47
N SER A 314 29.96 -12.75 -1.05
CA SER A 314 29.95 -14.05 -0.42
C SER A 314 30.35 -15.11 -1.45
N ASP A 315 30.61 -16.34 -1.00
CA ASP A 315 30.90 -17.45 -1.91
C ASP A 315 29.73 -17.71 -2.88
N GLU A 316 28.51 -17.30 -2.53
CA GLU A 316 27.31 -17.46 -3.36
C GLU A 316 26.96 -16.20 -4.17
N SER A 317 27.65 -15.08 -3.95
CA SER A 317 27.35 -13.84 -4.66
C SER A 317 27.86 -13.87 -6.10
N TYR A 318 27.19 -13.08 -6.94
CA TYR A 318 27.54 -12.81 -8.34
C TYR A 318 27.57 -14.05 -9.23
N LYS A 319 26.57 -14.92 -9.01
CA LYS A 319 26.29 -16.11 -9.81
C LYS A 319 24.89 -16.07 -10.39
N VAL A 320 24.67 -16.89 -11.41
CA VAL A 320 23.35 -17.15 -11.99
C VAL A 320 22.65 -18.28 -11.24
N TYR A 321 21.39 -18.08 -10.86
CA TYR A 321 20.57 -19.06 -10.14
C TYR A 321 19.25 -19.35 -10.83
N PRO A 322 18.71 -20.57 -10.65
CA PRO A 322 17.39 -20.93 -11.17
C PRO A 322 16.29 -20.28 -10.33
N ALA A 323 15.28 -19.75 -11.00
CA ALA A 323 14.11 -19.13 -10.39
C ALA A 323 12.85 -19.41 -11.22
N ASP A 324 11.77 -19.81 -10.55
CA ASP A 324 10.47 -20.12 -11.16
C ASP A 324 9.62 -18.88 -11.43
N PHE A 325 9.92 -17.76 -10.78
CA PHE A 325 9.24 -16.47 -10.98
C PHE A 325 9.69 -15.73 -12.24
N VAL A 326 10.77 -16.17 -12.91
CA VAL A 326 11.28 -15.52 -14.12
C VAL A 326 10.35 -15.81 -15.30
N SER A 327 9.99 -14.76 -16.04
CA SER A 327 9.11 -14.85 -17.21
C SER A 327 9.74 -14.18 -18.44
N THR A 328 9.16 -14.45 -19.62
CA THR A 328 9.50 -13.81 -20.90
C THR A 328 8.44 -12.79 -21.34
N THR A 329 7.52 -12.39 -20.46
CA THR A 329 6.50 -11.38 -20.79
C THR A 329 7.10 -9.99 -20.89
N ASP A 330 8.08 -9.68 -20.04
CA ASP A 330 8.69 -8.37 -19.88
C ASP A 330 10.21 -8.47 -19.73
N GLY A 331 10.91 -7.35 -19.95
CA GLY A 331 12.37 -7.27 -19.82
C GLY A 331 13.13 -8.19 -20.79
N THR A 332 14.13 -8.90 -20.28
CA THR A 332 15.06 -9.75 -21.05
C THR A 332 14.95 -11.24 -20.75
N GLY A 333 14.05 -11.64 -19.84
CA GLY A 333 14.03 -13.01 -19.29
C GLY A 333 15.19 -13.32 -18.34
N VAL A 334 15.94 -12.31 -17.89
CA VAL A 334 16.91 -12.40 -16.79
C VAL A 334 16.57 -11.32 -15.77
N VAL A 335 16.48 -11.71 -14.50
CA VAL A 335 16.15 -10.80 -13.40
C VAL A 335 17.42 -10.53 -12.59
N HIS A 336 17.76 -9.25 -12.39
CA HIS A 336 18.78 -8.88 -11.41
C HIS A 336 18.19 -9.06 -10.01
N THR A 337 18.91 -9.71 -9.10
CA THR A 337 18.40 -10.05 -7.76
C THR A 337 19.05 -9.17 -6.71
N ALA A 338 18.23 -8.40 -5.99
CA ALA A 338 18.60 -7.58 -4.86
C ALA A 338 17.75 -7.96 -3.62
N VAL A 339 18.29 -8.89 -2.82
CA VAL A 339 17.60 -9.66 -1.76
C VAL A 339 16.75 -8.82 -0.81
N MET A 340 17.15 -7.58 -0.53
CA MET A 340 16.46 -6.73 0.45
C MET A 340 15.29 -5.92 -0.13
N TYR A 341 15.01 -5.99 -1.44
CA TYR A 341 14.09 -5.09 -2.14
C TYR A 341 13.02 -5.76 -2.99
N GLY A 342 13.04 -7.10 -3.10
CA GLY A 342 12.00 -7.90 -3.75
C GLY A 342 11.60 -9.08 -2.87
N GLU A 343 10.32 -9.45 -2.85
CA GLU A 343 9.86 -10.61 -2.09
C GLU A 343 10.40 -11.91 -2.68
N ASP A 344 10.34 -12.06 -4.00
CA ASP A 344 10.89 -13.22 -4.72
C ASP A 344 12.42 -13.29 -4.58
N ASP A 345 13.11 -12.14 -4.71
CA ASP A 345 14.54 -12.01 -4.47
C ASP A 345 14.93 -12.42 -3.05
N TYR A 346 14.13 -12.01 -2.05
CA TYR A 346 14.34 -12.37 -0.65
C TYR A 346 14.20 -13.88 -0.44
N ASN A 347 13.15 -14.49 -1.01
CA ASN A 347 12.90 -15.92 -0.90
C ASN A 347 14.01 -16.75 -1.56
N LEU A 348 14.44 -16.35 -2.76
CA LEU A 348 15.55 -16.97 -3.49
C LEU A 348 16.86 -16.82 -2.69
N GLY A 349 17.17 -15.59 -2.27
CA GLY A 349 18.39 -15.29 -1.53
C GLY A 349 18.46 -16.00 -0.19
N PHE A 350 17.35 -16.05 0.55
CA PHE A 350 17.28 -16.79 1.82
C PHE A 350 17.52 -18.29 1.63
N LYS A 351 16.97 -18.88 0.56
CA LYS A 351 17.14 -20.31 0.26
C LYS A 351 18.60 -20.68 -0.06
N ILE A 352 19.30 -19.79 -0.76
CA ILE A 352 20.68 -20.03 -1.24
C ILE A 352 21.73 -19.56 -0.21
N GLY A 353 21.38 -18.61 0.67
CA GLY A 353 22.32 -18.00 1.59
C GLY A 353 22.99 -16.73 1.04
N LEU A 354 22.30 -16.00 0.14
CA LEU A 354 22.79 -14.72 -0.37
C LEU A 354 22.79 -13.63 0.72
N PRO A 355 23.70 -12.65 0.66
CA PRO A 355 23.78 -11.58 1.65
C PRO A 355 22.50 -10.74 1.78
N THR A 356 22.07 -10.53 3.02
CA THR A 356 20.88 -9.73 3.37
C THR A 356 21.29 -8.34 3.88
N ILE A 357 21.93 -7.54 3.03
CA ILE A 357 22.44 -6.21 3.40
C ILE A 357 21.62 -5.11 2.73
N HIS A 358 21.08 -4.21 3.55
CA HIS A 358 20.44 -2.99 3.05
C HIS A 358 21.50 -2.00 2.56
N THR A 359 21.39 -1.60 1.30
CA THR A 359 22.10 -0.50 0.63
C THR A 359 21.43 0.87 0.81
N VAL A 360 20.17 0.92 1.25
CA VAL A 360 19.46 2.16 1.62
C VAL A 360 19.07 2.19 3.10
N ASP A 361 18.92 3.38 3.66
CA ASP A 361 18.42 3.60 5.02
C ASP A 361 16.88 3.70 5.08
N GLU A 362 16.33 3.87 6.28
CA GLU A 362 14.88 4.02 6.50
C GLU A 362 14.30 5.32 5.89
N GLN A 363 15.13 6.28 5.48
CA GLN A 363 14.71 7.50 4.79
C GLN A 363 14.75 7.34 3.26
N GLY A 364 15.14 6.17 2.75
CA GLY A 364 15.29 5.92 1.32
C GLY A 364 16.54 6.56 0.72
N LYS A 365 17.57 6.83 1.52
CA LYS A 365 18.87 7.33 1.06
C LYS A 365 19.87 6.19 1.00
N PHE A 366 20.79 6.23 0.04
CA PHE A 366 21.92 5.29 0.03
C PHE A 366 22.75 5.44 1.30
N LYS A 367 23.19 4.30 1.84
CA LYS A 367 24.11 4.29 2.98
C LYS A 367 25.50 4.75 2.54
N GLU A 368 26.26 5.31 3.47
CA GLU A 368 27.60 5.86 3.20
C GLU A 368 28.54 4.84 2.54
N ASN A 369 28.46 3.56 2.93
CA ASN A 369 29.28 2.48 2.36
C ASN A 369 28.94 2.12 0.90
N VAL A 370 27.84 2.65 0.36
CA VAL A 370 27.43 2.51 -1.05
C VAL A 370 27.91 3.72 -1.88
N GLY A 371 28.32 4.82 -1.23
CA GLY A 371 28.66 6.09 -1.88
C GLY A 371 27.42 6.94 -2.24
N ASN A 372 27.58 7.92 -3.13
CA ASN A 372 26.50 8.83 -3.56
C ASN A 372 25.40 8.17 -4.43
N GLY A 373 25.38 6.83 -4.53
CA GLY A 373 24.50 6.11 -5.45
C GLY A 373 24.93 6.21 -6.91
N LEU A 374 24.03 5.76 -7.79
CA LEU A 374 24.14 5.81 -9.26
C LEU A 374 24.17 7.23 -9.84
#